data_AF-A0A1V2NF57-F1
#
_entry.id   AF-A0A1V2NF57-F1
#
_cell.length_a   1.000
_cell.length_b   1.000
_cell.length_c   1.000
_cell.angle_alpha   90.00
_cell.angle_beta   90.00
_cell.angle_gamma   90.00
#
_symmetry.space_group_name_H-M   'P 1'
#
loop_
_entity.id
_entity.type
_entity.pdbx_description
1 polymer ?
#
loop_
_entity_poly.entity_id
_entity_poly.type
_entity_poly.pdbx_seq_one_letter_code
_entity_poly.pdbx_strand_id
1 'polypeptide(L)'
;MFVPLTIIAASVSSEPASVTVDPLALYVLPLALALLGVVGVAIGAWISARSALRSRLIDMNAKEAEAEREFGVRAVAAVTDLGIATHHLIEDLQTRGAELARGAKGQPVSVLLTLDPARMARVTELTDTWRAVLAESQFYTAGALADALRDFDTQRDVVVRMVNAAGTPQDLEEAMKECDAFRDFYARQVYLRLQVEKMRGRARIYHLAHVRRLRHLARSLTDDLQREMITGEKLARIAQAERVLRTSKPG
;
A
#
# COMPACT_ATOMS: atom_id res chain seq x y z
N MET A 1 71.19 71.46 66.27
CA MET A 1 70.04 72.16 65.67
C MET A 1 69.24 71.08 64.95
N PHE A 2 68.22 70.54 65.63
CA PHE A 2 67.45 69.37 65.18
C PHE A 2 66.22 69.84 64.40
N VAL A 3 66.10 69.38 63.16
CA VAL A 3 64.90 69.54 62.32
C VAL A 3 64.04 68.28 62.51
N PRO A 4 62.75 68.38 62.91
CA PRO A 4 61.92 67.21 63.10
C PRO A 4 61.43 66.63 61.77
N LEU A 5 61.49 65.30 61.67
CA LEU A 5 60.90 64.50 60.60
C LEU A 5 59.36 64.52 60.72
N THR A 6 58.67 65.08 59.74
CA THR A 6 57.21 64.97 59.61
C THR A 6 56.88 63.66 58.90
N ILE A 7 56.44 62.65 59.65
CA ILE A 7 55.87 61.41 59.09
C ILE A 7 54.43 61.71 58.69
N ILE A 8 54.15 61.80 57.39
CA ILE A 8 52.80 61.86 56.85
C ILE A 8 52.26 60.42 56.84
N ALA A 9 51.48 60.07 57.86
CA ALA A 9 50.68 58.85 57.88
C ALA A 9 49.51 59.01 56.90
N ALA A 10 49.64 58.43 55.71
CA ALA A 10 48.50 58.26 54.80
C ALA A 10 47.57 57.19 55.40
N SER A 11 46.46 57.65 56.00
CA SER A 11 45.37 56.78 56.44
C SER A 11 44.69 56.17 55.22
N VAL A 12 45.04 54.92 54.89
CA VAL A 12 44.25 54.09 53.98
C VAL A 12 42.96 53.74 54.71
N SER A 13 41.89 54.46 54.40
CA SER A 13 40.54 54.12 54.84
C SER A 13 40.11 52.84 54.11
N SER A 14 40.27 51.69 54.76
CA SER A 14 39.68 50.43 54.29
C SER A 14 38.24 50.38 54.79
N GLU A 15 37.33 50.99 54.06
CA GLU A 15 35.91 50.65 54.21
C GLU A 15 35.71 49.24 53.63
N PRO A 16 35.29 48.24 54.41
CA PRO A 16 34.80 47.01 53.80
C PRO A 16 33.52 47.38 53.06
N ALA A 17 33.56 47.32 51.73
CA ALA A 17 32.35 47.36 50.93
C ALA A 17 31.44 46.23 51.41
N SER A 18 30.43 46.57 52.21
CA SER A 18 29.40 45.64 52.62
C SER A 18 28.61 45.27 51.38
N VAL A 19 28.98 44.17 50.74
CA VAL A 19 28.14 43.53 49.73
C VAL A 19 26.93 43.01 50.48
N THR A 20 25.88 43.81 50.57
CA THR A 20 24.56 43.37 51.00
C THR A 20 24.04 42.41 49.94
N VAL A 21 24.36 41.13 50.08
CA VAL A 21 23.71 40.08 49.31
C VAL A 21 22.29 40.01 49.84
N ASP A 22 21.33 40.49 49.05
CA ASP A 22 19.91 40.41 49.40
C ASP A 22 19.58 38.95 49.76
N PRO A 23 19.13 38.67 51.01
CA PRO A 23 18.91 37.30 51.44
C PRO A 23 17.83 36.61 50.61
N LEU A 24 16.88 37.38 50.06
CA LEU A 24 15.90 36.88 49.09
C LEU A 24 16.55 36.48 47.76
N ALA A 25 17.54 37.23 47.26
CA ALA A 25 18.24 36.89 46.02
C ALA A 25 19.07 35.60 46.16
N LEU A 26 19.60 35.32 47.36
CA LEU A 26 20.38 34.12 47.66
C LEU A 26 19.55 32.82 47.55
N TYR A 27 18.24 32.87 47.87
CA TYR A 27 17.36 31.70 47.80
C TYR A 27 16.48 31.67 46.54
N VAL A 28 16.02 32.82 46.06
CA VAL A 28 15.10 32.92 44.92
C VAL A 28 15.82 32.63 43.60
N LEU A 29 17.07 33.07 43.43
CA LEU A 29 17.83 32.84 42.20
C LEU A 29 18.13 31.34 41.93
N PRO A 30 18.68 30.56 42.89
CA PRO A 30 18.89 29.13 42.68
C PRO A 30 17.58 28.34 42.56
N LEU A 31 16.51 28.75 43.26
CA LEU A 31 15.18 28.13 43.11
C LEU A 31 14.60 28.39 41.72
N ALA A 32 14.70 29.62 41.20
CA ALA A 32 14.26 29.97 39.86
C ALA A 32 15.06 29.23 38.79
N LEU A 33 16.38 29.10 38.95
CA LEU A 33 17.24 28.29 38.08
C LEU A 33 16.89 26.80 38.14
N ALA A 34 16.61 26.26 39.32
CA ALA A 34 16.16 24.87 39.48
C ALA A 34 14.82 24.62 38.77
N LEU A 35 13.86 25.53 38.93
CA LEU A 35 12.57 25.46 38.23
C LEU A 35 12.74 25.57 36.71
N LEU A 36 13.59 26.48 36.22
CA LEU A 36 13.95 26.57 34.80
C LEU A 36 14.61 25.29 34.28
N GLY A 37 15.49 24.68 35.07
CA GLY A 37 16.11 23.39 34.77
C GLY A 37 15.08 22.27 34.64
N VAL A 38 14.16 22.15 35.60
CA VAL A 38 13.07 21.16 35.58
C VAL A 38 12.15 21.37 34.38
N VAL A 39 11.78 22.62 34.09
CA VAL A 39 10.97 22.97 32.91
C VAL A 39 11.71 22.62 31.61
N GLY A 40 13.00 22.92 31.52
CA GLY A 40 13.83 22.58 30.37
C GLY A 40 13.92 21.07 30.14
N VAL A 41 14.14 20.29 31.20
CA VAL A 41 14.17 18.82 31.14
C VAL A 41 12.80 18.27 30.76
N ALA A 42 11.70 18.81 31.30
CA ALA A 42 10.34 18.40 30.96
C ALA A 42 10.00 18.67 29.49
N ILE A 43 10.38 19.84 28.95
CA ILE A 43 10.22 20.18 27.53
C ILE A 43 11.06 19.25 26.65
N GLY A 44 12.32 18.99 27.03
CA GLY A 44 13.20 18.06 26.32
C GLY A 44 12.65 16.63 26.30
N ALA A 45 12.17 16.14 27.45
CA ALA A 45 11.54 14.83 27.58
C ALA A 45 10.25 14.73 26.74
N TRP A 46 9.40 15.77 26.75
CA TRP A 46 8.21 15.83 25.91
C TRP A 46 8.57 15.72 24.43
N ILE A 47 9.51 16.54 23.95
CA ILE A 47 9.91 16.55 22.53
C ILE A 47 10.48 15.19 22.13
N SER A 48 11.29 14.58 23.00
CA SER A 48 11.85 13.24 22.79
C SER A 48 10.75 12.17 22.71
N ALA A 49 9.81 12.16 23.66
CA ALA A 49 8.68 11.22 23.65
C ALA A 49 7.81 11.36 22.40
N ARG A 50 7.52 12.61 21.99
CA ARG A 50 6.76 12.89 20.76
C ARG A 50 7.51 12.42 19.50
N SER A 51 8.83 12.61 19.47
CA SER A 51 9.67 12.14 18.36
C SER A 51 9.71 10.61 18.30
N ALA A 52 9.87 9.94 19.45
CA ALA A 52 9.92 8.48 19.54
C ALA A 52 8.58 7.83 19.14
N LEU A 53 7.46 8.37 19.60
CA LEU A 53 6.12 7.92 19.19
C LEU A 53 5.92 8.07 17.68
N ARG A 54 6.37 9.19 17.09
CA ARG A 54 6.27 9.43 15.66
C ARG A 54 7.14 8.47 14.84
N SER A 55 8.38 8.23 15.29
CA SER A 55 9.28 7.26 14.65
C SER A 55 8.65 5.87 14.66
N ARG A 56 8.12 5.44 15.82
CA ARG A 56 7.41 4.16 15.93
C ARG A 56 6.19 4.06 15.01
N LEU A 57 5.41 5.13 14.89
CA LEU A 57 4.27 5.17 13.96
C LEU A 57 4.72 5.09 12.50
N ILE A 58 5.82 5.77 12.13
CA ILE A 58 6.39 5.69 10.79
C ILE A 58 6.91 4.27 10.51
N ASP A 59 7.65 3.68 11.46
CA ASP A 59 8.19 2.31 11.32
C ASP A 59 7.07 1.27 11.23
N MET A 60 6.00 1.42 12.01
CA MET A 60 4.83 0.53 11.95
C MET A 60 4.11 0.64 10.61
N ASN A 61 3.85 1.86 10.12
CA ASN A 61 3.26 2.06 8.79
C ASN A 61 4.19 1.57 7.66
N ALA A 62 5.51 1.69 7.82
CA ALA A 62 6.47 1.18 6.84
C ALA A 62 6.43 -0.34 6.73
N LYS A 63 6.33 -1.05 7.87
CA LYS A 63 6.16 -2.51 7.91
C LYS A 63 4.82 -2.96 7.32
N GLU A 64 3.74 -2.27 7.66
CA GLU A 64 2.42 -2.54 7.06
C GLU A 64 2.45 -2.33 5.54
N ALA A 65 3.07 -1.25 5.06
CA ALA A 65 3.22 -0.99 3.63
C ALA A 65 4.11 -2.02 2.91
N GLU A 66 5.09 -2.61 3.59
CA GLU A 66 5.90 -3.70 3.06
C GLU A 66 5.06 -4.97 2.89
N ALA A 67 4.29 -5.36 3.91
CA ALA A 67 3.37 -6.49 3.83
C ALA A 67 2.31 -6.30 2.73
N GLU A 68 1.70 -5.11 2.63
CA GLU A 68 0.77 -4.75 1.55
C GLU A 68 1.42 -4.86 0.16
N ARG A 69 2.70 -4.47 0.03
CA ARG A 69 3.44 -4.58 -1.23
C ARG A 69 3.66 -6.03 -1.60
N GLU A 70 4.09 -6.86 -0.65
CA GLU A 70 4.31 -8.29 -0.88
C GLU A 70 3.02 -9.00 -1.28
N PHE A 71 1.93 -8.71 -0.58
CA PHE A 71 0.58 -9.16 -0.95
C PHE A 71 0.24 -8.72 -2.38
N GLY A 72 0.44 -7.44 -2.70
CA GLY A 72 0.15 -6.91 -4.05
C GLY A 72 0.94 -7.62 -5.16
N VAL A 73 2.20 -7.97 -4.93
CA VAL A 73 3.01 -8.75 -5.89
C VAL A 73 2.44 -10.15 -6.07
N ARG A 74 2.11 -10.85 -4.97
CA ARG A 74 1.50 -12.19 -5.00
C ARG A 74 0.16 -12.17 -5.73
N ALA A 75 -0.67 -11.18 -5.45
CA ALA A 75 -1.99 -11.04 -6.06
C ALA A 75 -1.90 -10.84 -7.58
N VAL A 76 -1.00 -9.95 -8.04
CA VAL A 76 -0.80 -9.73 -9.48
C VAL A 76 -0.27 -10.98 -10.18
N ALA A 77 0.68 -11.69 -9.55
CA ALA A 77 1.22 -12.94 -10.10
C ALA A 77 0.11 -14.00 -10.23
N ALA A 78 -0.65 -14.25 -9.16
CA ALA A 78 -1.72 -15.24 -9.15
C ALA A 78 -2.81 -14.95 -10.19
N VAL A 79 -3.26 -13.69 -10.29
CA VAL A 79 -4.25 -13.25 -11.28
C VAL A 79 -3.74 -13.47 -12.71
N THR A 80 -2.47 -13.15 -12.96
CA THR A 80 -1.85 -13.28 -14.28
C THR A 80 -1.69 -14.75 -14.67
N ASP A 81 -1.12 -15.57 -13.78
CA ASP A 81 -0.86 -16.98 -14.02
C ASP A 81 -2.16 -17.76 -14.22
N LEU A 82 -3.18 -17.47 -13.42
CA LEU A 82 -4.50 -18.07 -13.55
C LEU A 82 -5.18 -17.67 -14.87
N GLY A 83 -5.07 -16.40 -15.25
CA GLY A 83 -5.55 -15.90 -16.55
C GLY A 83 -4.91 -16.64 -17.73
N ILE A 84 -3.58 -16.73 -17.74
CA ILE A 84 -2.81 -17.40 -18.80
C ILE A 84 -3.14 -18.91 -18.83
N ALA A 85 -3.18 -19.56 -17.67
CA ALA A 85 -3.48 -20.99 -17.60
C ALA A 85 -4.90 -21.31 -18.08
N THR A 86 -5.89 -20.49 -17.73
CA THR A 86 -7.27 -20.64 -18.17
C THR A 86 -7.38 -20.47 -19.69
N HIS A 87 -6.70 -19.49 -20.26
CA HIS A 87 -6.69 -19.26 -21.71
C HIS A 87 -6.09 -20.46 -22.47
N HIS A 88 -4.89 -20.90 -22.08
CA HIS A 88 -4.24 -22.05 -22.70
C HIS A 88 -5.02 -23.36 -22.54
N LEU A 89 -5.78 -23.49 -21.45
CA LEU A 89 -6.68 -24.62 -21.26
C LEU A 89 -7.75 -24.64 -22.37
N ILE A 90 -8.41 -23.49 -22.61
CA ILE A 90 -9.47 -23.38 -23.61
C ILE A 90 -8.90 -23.58 -25.02
N GLU A 91 -7.73 -23.01 -25.34
CA GLU A 91 -7.05 -23.21 -26.62
C GLU A 91 -6.74 -24.69 -26.89
N ASP A 92 -6.27 -25.42 -25.87
CA ASP A 92 -5.97 -26.84 -25.99
C ASP A 92 -7.25 -27.66 -26.21
N LEU A 93 -8.33 -27.34 -25.49
CA LEU A 93 -9.63 -27.98 -25.66
C LEU A 93 -10.18 -27.73 -27.07
N GLN A 94 -10.06 -26.51 -27.60
CA GLN A 94 -10.45 -26.19 -28.97
C GLN A 94 -9.64 -26.99 -30.00
N THR A 95 -8.31 -27.07 -29.82
CA THR A 95 -7.42 -27.80 -30.71
C THR A 95 -7.78 -29.29 -30.76
N ARG A 96 -7.96 -29.91 -29.59
CA ARG A 96 -8.37 -31.33 -29.48
C ARG A 96 -9.77 -31.56 -30.04
N GLY A 97 -10.71 -30.65 -29.77
CA GLY A 97 -12.06 -30.70 -30.35
C GLY A 97 -12.03 -30.68 -31.88
N ALA A 98 -11.18 -29.82 -32.48
CA ALA A 98 -11.01 -29.74 -33.93
C ALA A 98 -10.32 -30.97 -34.54
N GLU A 99 -9.37 -31.59 -33.84
CA GLU A 99 -8.75 -32.86 -34.25
C GLU A 99 -9.76 -34.01 -34.28
N LEU A 100 -10.58 -34.13 -33.23
CA LEU A 100 -11.61 -35.16 -33.12
C LEU A 100 -12.73 -34.97 -34.15
N ALA A 101 -13.16 -33.72 -34.40
CA ALA A 101 -14.13 -33.40 -35.44
C ALA A 101 -13.63 -33.77 -36.85
N ARG A 102 -12.34 -33.55 -37.14
CA ARG A 102 -11.70 -33.98 -38.40
C ARG A 102 -11.72 -35.49 -38.57
N GLY A 103 -11.46 -36.26 -37.50
CA GLY A 103 -11.51 -37.72 -37.51
C GLY A 103 -12.92 -38.27 -37.73
N ALA A 104 -13.95 -37.57 -37.26
CA ALA A 104 -15.34 -38.03 -37.26
C ALA A 104 -16.12 -37.82 -38.57
N LYS A 105 -15.51 -37.25 -39.63
CA LYS A 105 -16.12 -37.06 -40.96
C LYS A 105 -17.56 -36.51 -40.93
N GLY A 106 -17.85 -35.56 -40.06
CA GLY A 106 -19.15 -34.89 -39.98
C GLY A 106 -20.17 -35.50 -39.02
N GLN A 107 -19.81 -36.52 -38.24
CA GLN A 107 -20.65 -36.94 -37.11
C GLN A 107 -20.46 -36.01 -35.89
N PRO A 108 -21.55 -35.62 -35.20
CA PRO A 108 -21.47 -34.81 -33.99
C PRO A 108 -20.79 -35.62 -32.88
N VAL A 109 -19.57 -35.22 -32.51
CA VAL A 109 -18.84 -35.84 -31.41
C VAL A 109 -19.07 -35.02 -30.15
N SER A 110 -19.87 -35.55 -29.22
CA SER A 110 -19.87 -35.12 -27.83
C SER A 110 -18.56 -35.63 -27.23
N VAL A 111 -17.54 -34.77 -27.17
CA VAL A 111 -16.25 -35.14 -26.59
C VAL A 111 -16.22 -34.67 -25.15
N LEU A 112 -16.23 -35.61 -24.22
CA LEU A 112 -15.76 -35.36 -22.86
C LEU A 112 -14.23 -35.20 -22.92
N LEU A 113 -13.77 -33.97 -23.19
CA LEU A 113 -12.35 -33.66 -23.31
C LEU A 113 -11.72 -33.71 -21.92
N THR A 114 -11.09 -34.85 -21.60
CA THR A 114 -10.34 -34.99 -20.36
C THR A 114 -8.99 -34.30 -20.47
N LEU A 115 -8.67 -33.50 -19.46
CA LEU A 115 -7.38 -32.85 -19.34
C LEU A 115 -6.29 -33.88 -19.04
N ASP A 116 -5.11 -33.63 -19.58
CA ASP A 116 -3.91 -34.38 -19.21
C ASP A 116 -3.62 -34.22 -17.70
N PRO A 117 -3.24 -35.27 -16.95
CA PRO A 117 -3.03 -35.19 -15.51
C PRO A 117 -2.03 -34.12 -15.07
N ALA A 118 -0.96 -33.87 -15.83
CA ALA A 118 0.01 -32.83 -15.48
C ALA A 118 -0.59 -31.42 -15.61
N ARG A 119 -1.45 -31.19 -16.62
CA ARG A 119 -2.17 -29.92 -16.77
C ARG A 119 -3.21 -29.72 -15.68
N MET A 120 -3.93 -30.78 -15.33
CA MET A 120 -4.89 -30.75 -14.23
C MET A 120 -4.19 -30.35 -12.92
N ALA A 121 -3.06 -30.97 -12.60
CA ALA A 121 -2.26 -30.63 -11.42
C ALA A 121 -1.83 -29.15 -11.43
N ARG A 122 -1.35 -28.63 -12.56
CA ARG A 122 -0.95 -27.22 -12.69
C ARG A 122 -2.12 -26.26 -12.48
N VAL A 123 -3.29 -26.54 -13.05
CA VAL A 123 -4.48 -25.70 -12.89
C VAL A 123 -4.97 -25.72 -11.44
N THR A 124 -4.92 -26.88 -10.79
CA THR A 124 -5.23 -27.02 -9.36
C THR A 124 -4.28 -26.17 -8.51
N GLU A 125 -2.97 -26.26 -8.73
CA GLU A 125 -1.96 -25.48 -8.01
C GLU A 125 -2.19 -23.97 -8.14
N LEU A 126 -2.46 -23.49 -9.37
CA LEU A 126 -2.73 -22.07 -9.62
C LEU A 126 -4.04 -21.62 -8.98
N THR A 127 -5.06 -22.47 -8.99
CA THR A 127 -6.34 -22.18 -8.32
C THR A 127 -6.17 -22.10 -6.81
N ASP A 128 -5.38 -23.00 -6.22
CA ASP A 128 -5.11 -22.99 -4.78
C ASP A 128 -4.25 -21.78 -4.37
N THR A 129 -3.29 -21.40 -5.21
CA THR A 129 -2.53 -20.14 -5.06
C THR A 129 -3.46 -18.94 -5.05
N TRP A 130 -4.42 -18.87 -5.97
CA TRP A 130 -5.42 -17.81 -6.02
C TRP A 130 -6.34 -17.80 -4.79
N ARG A 131 -6.78 -18.98 -4.32
CA ARG A 131 -7.58 -19.09 -3.09
C ARG A 131 -6.82 -18.61 -1.86
N ALA A 132 -5.52 -18.89 -1.77
CA ALA A 132 -4.68 -18.38 -0.71
C ALA A 132 -4.61 -16.84 -0.74
N VAL A 133 -4.46 -16.25 -1.93
CA VAL A 133 -4.50 -14.78 -2.12
C VAL A 133 -5.86 -14.21 -1.71
N LEU A 134 -6.97 -14.85 -2.08
CA LEU A 134 -8.31 -14.40 -1.68
C LEU A 134 -8.51 -14.46 -0.16
N ALA A 135 -8.06 -15.52 0.51
CA ALA A 135 -8.10 -15.63 1.95
C ALA A 135 -7.24 -14.53 2.62
N GLU A 136 -6.03 -14.31 2.11
CA GLU A 136 -5.12 -13.26 2.58
C GLU A 136 -5.72 -11.85 2.37
N SER A 137 -6.43 -11.63 1.26
CA SER A 137 -7.02 -10.33 0.94
C SER A 137 -8.05 -9.83 1.96
N GLN A 138 -8.67 -10.74 2.73
CA GLN A 138 -9.61 -10.37 3.79
C GLN A 138 -8.96 -9.55 4.89
N PHE A 139 -7.64 -9.65 5.05
CA PHE A 139 -6.88 -8.91 6.06
C PHE A 139 -6.28 -7.61 5.53
N TYR A 140 -5.96 -7.54 4.24
CA TYR A 140 -5.22 -6.41 3.65
C TYR A 140 -6.06 -5.51 2.74
N THR A 141 -7.28 -5.90 2.39
CA THR A 141 -8.07 -5.19 1.39
C THR A 141 -9.45 -4.80 1.91
N ALA A 142 -9.95 -3.67 1.43
CA ALA A 142 -11.28 -3.17 1.70
C ALA A 142 -11.81 -2.38 0.49
N GLY A 143 -13.12 -2.15 0.47
CA GLY A 143 -13.79 -1.33 -0.56
C GLY A 143 -13.48 -1.81 -1.98
N ALA A 144 -13.11 -0.86 -2.85
CA ALA A 144 -13.00 -1.10 -4.28
C ALA A 144 -11.94 -2.15 -4.69
N LEU A 145 -10.90 -2.37 -3.89
CA LEU A 145 -9.92 -3.44 -4.15
C LEU A 145 -10.50 -4.82 -3.81
N ALA A 146 -11.18 -4.94 -2.67
CA ALA A 146 -11.86 -6.17 -2.29
C ALA A 146 -12.96 -6.54 -3.30
N ASP A 147 -13.73 -5.54 -3.77
CA ASP A 147 -14.72 -5.73 -4.82
C ASP A 147 -14.06 -6.23 -6.12
N ALA A 148 -12.94 -5.62 -6.56
CA ALA A 148 -12.25 -6.04 -7.78
C ALA A 148 -11.70 -7.48 -7.69
N LEU A 149 -11.19 -7.90 -6.53
CA LEU A 149 -10.74 -9.28 -6.31
C LEU A 149 -11.91 -10.28 -6.34
N ARG A 150 -13.05 -9.92 -5.73
CA ARG A 150 -14.27 -10.74 -5.78
C ARG A 150 -14.85 -10.82 -7.19
N ASP A 151 -14.87 -9.71 -7.92
CA ASP A 151 -15.37 -9.66 -9.29
C ASP A 151 -14.51 -10.51 -10.23
N PHE A 152 -13.18 -10.48 -10.05
CA PHE A 152 -12.26 -11.38 -10.75
C PHE A 152 -12.56 -12.85 -10.45
N ASP A 153 -12.76 -13.23 -9.18
CA ASP A 153 -13.10 -14.61 -8.82
C ASP A 153 -14.47 -15.06 -9.38
N THR A 154 -15.46 -14.16 -9.33
CA THR A 154 -16.78 -14.41 -9.90
C THR A 154 -16.70 -14.64 -11.41
N GLN A 155 -15.91 -13.84 -12.11
CA GLN A 155 -15.69 -14.03 -13.54
C GLN A 155 -14.93 -15.33 -13.83
N ARG A 156 -13.94 -15.72 -13.00
CA ARG A 156 -13.26 -17.02 -13.09
C ARG A 156 -14.29 -18.16 -13.05
N ASP A 157 -15.21 -18.11 -12.09
CA ASP A 157 -16.29 -19.11 -11.95
C ASP A 157 -17.24 -19.13 -13.16
N VAL A 158 -17.50 -17.97 -13.80
CA VAL A 158 -18.26 -17.91 -15.06
C VAL A 158 -17.52 -18.66 -16.16
N VAL A 159 -16.25 -18.36 -16.40
CA VAL A 159 -15.44 -19.01 -17.43
C VAL A 159 -15.35 -20.52 -17.18
N VAL A 160 -15.08 -20.94 -15.95
CA VAL A 160 -15.02 -22.37 -15.59
C VAL A 160 -16.36 -23.07 -15.86
N ARG A 161 -17.50 -22.46 -15.51
CA ARG A 161 -18.81 -23.03 -15.80
C ARG A 161 -19.06 -23.16 -17.31
N MET A 162 -18.69 -22.16 -18.10
CA MET A 162 -18.84 -22.22 -19.56
C MET A 162 -17.97 -23.31 -20.18
N VAL A 163 -16.70 -23.42 -19.75
CA VAL A 163 -15.80 -24.48 -20.21
C VAL A 163 -16.34 -25.86 -19.85
N ASN A 164 -16.84 -26.05 -18.62
CA ASN A 164 -17.39 -27.33 -18.18
C ASN A 164 -18.73 -27.69 -18.86
N ALA A 165 -19.51 -26.69 -19.26
CA ALA A 165 -20.77 -26.88 -19.96
C ALA A 165 -20.59 -27.01 -21.49
N ALA A 166 -19.40 -26.72 -22.01
CA ALA A 166 -19.15 -26.74 -23.45
C ALA A 166 -19.30 -28.15 -24.03
N GLY A 167 -20.27 -28.32 -24.92
CA GLY A 167 -20.51 -29.57 -25.65
C GLY A 167 -20.04 -29.51 -27.11
N THR A 168 -19.79 -28.30 -27.62
CA THR A 168 -19.43 -28.03 -29.01
C THR A 168 -18.22 -27.08 -29.11
N PRO A 169 -17.52 -27.03 -30.26
CA PRO A 169 -16.46 -26.06 -30.49
C PRO A 169 -16.92 -24.60 -30.39
N GLN A 170 -18.18 -24.31 -30.72
CA GLN A 170 -18.74 -22.96 -30.65
C GLN A 170 -18.90 -22.50 -29.20
N ASP A 171 -19.28 -23.40 -28.29
CA ASP A 171 -19.36 -23.11 -26.85
C ASP A 171 -17.97 -22.75 -26.27
N LEU A 172 -16.91 -23.43 -26.75
CA LEU A 172 -15.53 -23.12 -26.37
C LEU A 172 -15.07 -21.76 -26.92
N GLU A 173 -15.55 -21.33 -28.08
CA GLU A 173 -15.28 -19.99 -28.62
C GLU A 173 -15.93 -18.90 -27.73
N GLU A 174 -17.14 -19.15 -27.25
CA GLU A 174 -17.81 -18.25 -26.31
C GLU A 174 -17.09 -18.19 -24.96
N ALA A 175 -16.67 -19.35 -24.44
CA ALA A 175 -15.84 -19.42 -23.23
C ALA A 175 -14.50 -18.67 -23.41
N MET A 176 -13.90 -18.72 -24.60
CA MET A 176 -12.67 -17.96 -24.91
C MET A 176 -12.91 -16.45 -24.85
N LYS A 177 -14.00 -15.95 -25.44
CA LYS A 177 -14.36 -14.52 -25.38
C LYS A 177 -14.54 -14.02 -23.95
N GLU A 178 -15.15 -14.83 -23.09
CA GLU A 178 -15.27 -14.51 -21.66
C GLU A 178 -13.93 -14.64 -20.90
N CYS A 179 -13.05 -15.55 -21.30
CA CYS A 179 -11.68 -15.65 -20.79
C CYS A 179 -10.83 -14.43 -21.16
N ASP A 180 -11.01 -13.88 -22.36
CA ASP A 180 -10.33 -12.64 -22.77
C ASP A 180 -10.85 -11.45 -21.94
N ALA A 181 -12.16 -11.38 -21.69
CA ALA A 181 -12.71 -10.37 -20.78
C ALA A 181 -12.16 -10.52 -19.35
N PHE A 182 -12.06 -11.76 -18.85
CA PHE A 182 -11.45 -12.09 -17.56
C PHE A 182 -10.00 -11.57 -17.45
N ARG A 183 -9.18 -11.81 -18.46
CA ARG A 183 -7.77 -11.37 -18.50
C ARG A 183 -7.61 -9.87 -18.73
N ASP A 184 -8.33 -9.30 -19.68
CA ASP A 184 -8.07 -7.92 -20.12
C ASP A 184 -8.73 -6.88 -19.22
N PHE A 185 -9.90 -7.23 -18.67
CA PHE A 185 -10.71 -6.32 -17.88
C PHE A 185 -10.54 -6.57 -16.39
N TYR A 186 -10.90 -7.76 -15.90
CA TYR A 186 -10.96 -8.01 -14.45
C TYR A 186 -9.57 -8.07 -13.82
N ALA A 187 -8.59 -8.71 -14.46
CA ALA A 187 -7.21 -8.68 -13.97
C ALA A 187 -6.65 -7.24 -13.91
N ARG A 188 -6.98 -6.43 -14.94
CA ARG A 188 -6.58 -5.03 -15.01
C ARG A 188 -7.21 -4.19 -13.90
N GLN A 189 -8.47 -4.45 -13.54
CA GLN A 189 -9.11 -3.78 -12.41
C GLN A 189 -8.38 -4.08 -11.10
N VAL A 190 -8.02 -5.34 -10.84
CA VAL A 190 -7.21 -5.70 -9.66
C VAL A 190 -5.90 -4.92 -9.63
N TYR A 191 -5.18 -4.87 -10.77
CA TYR A 191 -3.93 -4.11 -10.88
C TYR A 191 -4.10 -2.61 -10.60
N LEU A 192 -5.09 -1.97 -11.23
CA LEU A 192 -5.35 -0.54 -11.04
C LEU A 192 -5.73 -0.21 -9.59
N ARG A 193 -6.52 -1.08 -8.94
CA ARG A 193 -6.91 -0.88 -7.54
C ARG A 193 -5.73 -1.07 -6.58
N LEU A 194 -4.86 -2.05 -6.83
CA LEU A 194 -3.62 -2.21 -6.07
C LEU A 194 -2.70 -0.98 -6.19
N GLN A 195 -2.61 -0.38 -7.39
CA GLN A 195 -1.86 0.86 -7.58
C GLN A 195 -2.45 2.02 -6.76
N VAL A 196 -3.77 2.16 -6.77
CA VAL A 196 -4.47 3.20 -6.00
C VAL A 196 -4.22 3.03 -4.50
N GLU A 197 -4.37 1.82 -3.96
CA GLU A 197 -4.11 1.57 -2.53
C GLU A 197 -2.65 1.81 -2.15
N LYS A 198 -1.70 1.42 -3.01
CA LYS A 198 -0.28 1.73 -2.81
C LYS A 198 -0.02 3.24 -2.74
N MET A 199 -0.64 4.04 -3.60
CA MET A 199 -0.52 5.51 -3.54
C MET A 199 -1.16 6.07 -2.28
N ARG A 200 -2.30 5.51 -1.85
CA ARG A 200 -2.97 5.89 -0.59
C ARG A 200 -2.11 5.58 0.63
N GLY A 201 -1.44 4.42 0.67
CA GLY A 201 -0.49 4.07 1.73
C GLY A 201 0.70 5.03 1.80
N ARG A 202 1.29 5.37 0.64
CA ARG A 202 2.38 6.36 0.55
C ARG A 202 1.95 7.75 1.04
N ALA A 203 0.78 8.22 0.63
CA ALA A 203 0.26 9.51 1.05
C ALA A 203 0.08 9.58 2.58
N ARG A 204 -0.37 8.49 3.22
CA ARG A 204 -0.47 8.39 4.69
C ARG A 204 0.88 8.57 5.37
N ILE A 205 1.93 7.88 4.88
CA ILE A 205 3.30 8.00 5.43
C ILE A 205 3.82 9.43 5.31
N TYR A 206 3.64 10.09 4.15
CA TYR A 206 4.10 11.47 3.96
C TYR A 206 3.35 12.48 4.82
N HIS A 207 2.05 12.29 5.00
CA HIS A 207 1.27 13.09 5.94
C HIS A 207 1.82 12.97 7.37
N LEU A 208 2.17 11.75 7.79
CA LEU A 208 2.78 11.49 9.09
C LEU A 208 4.23 12.00 9.21
N ALA A 209 4.95 12.23 8.11
CA ALA A 209 6.34 12.71 8.09
C ALA A 209 6.49 14.25 8.11
N HIS A 210 5.40 15.01 8.09
CA HIS A 210 5.40 16.49 8.12
C HIS A 210 6.20 17.14 9.28
N VAL A 211 7.46 17.52 9.05
CA VAL A 211 8.26 18.40 9.95
C VAL A 211 8.26 19.84 9.37
N ARG A 212 8.37 20.89 10.20
CA ARG A 212 8.37 22.30 9.74
C ARG A 212 9.32 22.57 8.56
N ARG A 213 10.50 21.94 8.50
CA ARG A 213 11.48 22.06 7.40
C ARG A 213 11.16 21.22 6.16
N LEU A 214 10.51 20.06 6.32
CA LEU A 214 10.10 19.18 5.21
C LEU A 214 8.65 19.44 4.77
N ARG A 215 8.04 20.52 5.27
CA ARG A 215 6.62 20.80 5.09
C ARG A 215 6.26 21.01 3.63
N HIS A 216 7.04 21.81 2.91
CA HIS A 216 6.73 22.05 1.51
C HIS A 216 6.88 20.79 0.65
N LEU A 217 7.95 20.02 0.86
CA LEU A 217 8.22 18.80 0.10
C LEU A 217 7.21 17.69 0.40
N ALA A 218 6.81 17.51 1.66
CA ALA A 218 5.77 16.56 2.03
C ALA A 218 4.39 16.95 1.44
N ARG A 219 4.06 18.25 1.40
CA ARG A 219 2.84 18.74 0.73
C ARG A 219 2.86 18.47 -0.77
N SER A 220 3.93 18.87 -1.46
CA SER A 220 4.01 18.68 -2.91
C SER A 220 3.90 17.20 -3.29
N LEU A 221 4.58 16.31 -2.57
CA LEU A 221 4.47 14.87 -2.79
C LEU A 221 3.06 14.33 -2.50
N THR A 222 2.39 14.85 -1.47
CA THR A 222 1.00 14.47 -1.18
C THR A 222 0.07 14.90 -2.31
N ASP A 223 0.24 16.12 -2.82
CA ASP A 223 -0.56 16.66 -3.92
C ASP A 223 -0.30 15.92 -5.24
N ASP A 224 0.95 15.52 -5.50
CA ASP A 224 1.32 14.67 -6.64
C ASP A 224 0.66 13.28 -6.53
N LEU A 225 0.76 12.64 -5.36
CA LEU A 225 0.14 11.33 -5.12
C LEU A 225 -1.39 11.39 -5.20
N GLN A 226 -2.02 12.45 -4.70
CA GLN A 226 -3.46 12.66 -4.84
C GLN A 226 -3.87 12.77 -6.30
N ARG A 227 -3.10 13.49 -7.13
CA ARG A 227 -3.33 13.58 -8.57
C ARG A 227 -3.21 12.21 -9.25
N GLU A 228 -2.18 11.44 -8.92
CA GLU A 228 -2.02 10.07 -9.43
C GLU A 228 -3.17 9.16 -9.01
N MET A 229 -3.63 9.27 -7.76
CA MET A 229 -4.74 8.48 -7.21
C MET A 229 -6.06 8.81 -7.93
N ILE A 230 -6.34 10.10 -8.16
CA ILE A 230 -7.50 10.56 -8.95
C ILE A 230 -7.40 10.04 -10.39
N THR A 231 -6.23 10.08 -11.01
CA THR A 231 -6.01 9.52 -12.35
C THR A 231 -6.27 8.01 -12.37
N GLY A 232 -5.75 7.27 -11.39
CA GLY A 232 -5.96 5.83 -11.26
C GLY A 232 -7.43 5.47 -11.07
N GLU A 233 -8.14 6.18 -10.18
CA GLU A 233 -9.59 6.00 -10.00
C GLU A 233 -10.38 6.34 -11.26
N LYS A 234 -9.99 7.40 -11.97
CA LYS A 234 -10.61 7.79 -13.24
C LYS A 234 -10.40 6.71 -14.30
N LEU A 235 -9.19 6.16 -14.44
CA LEU A 235 -8.91 5.07 -15.37
C LEU A 235 -9.72 3.81 -15.03
N ALA A 236 -9.84 3.45 -13.75
CA ALA A 236 -10.65 2.33 -13.32
C ALA A 236 -12.14 2.54 -13.66
N ARG A 237 -12.68 3.75 -13.45
CA ARG A 237 -14.06 4.11 -13.82
C ARG A 237 -14.29 4.12 -15.33
N ILE A 238 -13.34 4.66 -16.11
CA ILE A 238 -13.42 4.66 -17.58
C ILE A 238 -13.46 3.23 -18.09
N ALA A 239 -12.55 2.37 -17.64
CA ALA A 239 -12.53 0.97 -18.03
C ALA A 239 -13.89 0.29 -17.69
N GLN A 240 -14.44 0.54 -16.50
CA GLN A 240 -15.76 0.03 -16.12
C GLN A 240 -16.87 0.51 -17.07
N ALA A 241 -16.89 1.81 -17.38
CA ALA A 241 -17.88 2.39 -18.29
C ALA A 241 -17.75 1.84 -19.71
N GLU A 242 -16.54 1.65 -20.22
CA GLU A 242 -16.28 1.02 -21.52
C GLU A 242 -16.84 -0.41 -21.58
N ARG A 243 -16.71 -1.19 -20.50
CA ARG A 243 -17.28 -2.55 -20.45
C ARG A 243 -18.80 -2.51 -20.48
N VAL A 244 -19.43 -1.65 -19.67
CA VAL A 244 -20.90 -1.48 -19.66
C VAL A 244 -21.42 -1.12 -21.05
N LEU A 245 -20.75 -0.19 -21.74
CA LEU A 245 -21.11 0.21 -23.11
C LEU A 245 -20.95 -0.91 -24.14
N ARG A 246 -19.92 -1.76 -23.99
CA ARG A 246 -19.74 -2.94 -24.86
C ARG A 246 -20.82 -3.99 -24.62
N THR A 247 -21.24 -4.19 -23.37
CA THR A 247 -22.30 -5.15 -23.01
C THR A 247 -23.71 -4.63 -23.31
N SER A 248 -23.91 -3.32 -23.43
CA SER A 248 -25.23 -2.70 -23.66
C SER A 248 -25.57 -2.44 -25.13
N LYS A 249 -24.65 -2.66 -26.06
CA LYS A 249 -24.97 -2.63 -27.49
C LYS A 249 -25.52 -3.99 -27.90
N PRO A 250 -26.79 -4.10 -28.33
CA PRO A 250 -27.27 -5.33 -28.95
C PRO A 250 -26.51 -5.51 -30.27
N GLY A 251 -25.93 -6.70 -30.45
CA GLY A 251 -25.47 -7.17 -31.75
C GLY A 251 -26.63 -7.42 -32.69
#